data_AF-T2JM08-F1
#
_entry.id   AF-T2JM08-F1
#
_cell.length_a   1.000
_cell.length_b   1.000
_cell.length_c   1.000
_cell.angle_alpha   90.00
_cell.angle_beta   90.00
_cell.angle_gamma   90.00
#
_symmetry.space_group_name_H-M   'P 1'
#
loop_
_entity.id
_entity.type
_entity.pdbx_description
1 polymer ?
#
loop_
_entity_poly.entity_id
_entity_poly.type
_entity_poly.pdbx_seq_one_letter_code
_entity_poly.pdbx_strand_id
1 'polypeptide(L)'
;MGSNSATISEENHSEHDSHDHSHDHGKHSQSEQVIKSGEYTLKLVTVPSDKGVHIAFYLLEGEANKQVKTAQVQGQLQLPNGEQKAIPLNYEAERNHYHGMLSELNGEKINGKFSFQR
;
A
#
# COMPACT_ATOMS: atom_id res chain seq x y z
N MET A 1 29.75 -18.89 -58.94
CA MET A 1 29.98 -18.46 -57.54
C MET A 1 28.81 -17.54 -57.20
N GLY A 2 27.65 -18.09 -56.82
CA GLY A 2 27.28 -18.47 -55.45
C GLY A 2 26.32 -17.37 -54.93
N SER A 3 25.00 -17.58 -54.94
CA SER A 3 24.19 -18.21 -53.86
C SER A 3 24.10 -17.31 -52.62
N ASN A 4 23.00 -16.98 -51.95
CA ASN A 4 21.55 -17.31 -51.91
C ASN A 4 20.87 -16.14 -51.13
N SER A 5 19.69 -15.60 -51.45
CA SER A 5 18.31 -16.12 -51.29
C SER A 5 17.80 -16.25 -49.83
N ALA A 6 16.78 -15.43 -49.48
CA ALA A 6 15.47 -15.84 -48.93
C ALA A 6 14.57 -14.58 -48.81
N THR A 7 13.50 -14.32 -49.59
CA THR A 7 12.14 -14.95 -49.70
C THR A 7 11.39 -14.95 -48.37
N ILE A 8 10.36 -14.11 -48.13
CA ILE A 8 8.95 -14.11 -48.59
C ILE A 8 8.11 -15.30 -48.04
N SER A 9 7.06 -14.90 -47.29
CA SER A 9 5.67 -15.42 -47.10
C SER A 9 5.32 -16.67 -46.27
N GLU A 10 4.17 -16.51 -45.59
CA GLU A 10 3.17 -17.49 -45.11
C GLU A 10 3.54 -18.40 -43.92
N GLU A 11 2.67 -18.83 -43.01
CA GLU A 11 1.36 -18.47 -42.45
C GLU A 11 1.15 -19.56 -41.36
N ASN A 12 0.61 -19.23 -40.19
CA ASN A 12 -0.38 -20.07 -39.50
C ASN A 12 -0.87 -19.40 -38.21
N HIS A 13 -2.10 -18.89 -38.30
CA HIS A 13 -2.96 -18.59 -37.16
C HIS A 13 -3.68 -19.86 -36.71
N SER A 14 -3.63 -20.16 -35.41
CA SER A 14 -4.73 -20.71 -34.57
C SER A 14 -4.11 -20.90 -33.17
N GLU A 15 -4.73 -20.57 -32.04
CA GLU A 15 -6.10 -20.79 -31.67
C GLU A 15 -6.37 -19.93 -30.43
N HIS A 16 -7.50 -19.22 -30.43
CA HIS A 16 -8.38 -19.13 -29.27
C HIS A 16 -7.75 -18.76 -27.91
N ASP A 17 -7.73 -17.48 -27.58
CA ASP A 17 -8.31 -17.12 -26.28
C ASP A 17 -8.98 -15.76 -26.33
N SER A 18 -10.27 -15.81 -26.02
CA SER A 18 -11.21 -14.71 -25.93
C SER A 18 -10.58 -13.46 -25.30
N HIS A 19 -10.71 -12.32 -25.98
CA HIS A 19 -10.70 -11.02 -25.33
C HIS A 19 -11.89 -10.96 -24.37
N ASP A 20 -11.72 -11.50 -23.17
CA ASP A 20 -12.57 -11.13 -22.05
C ASP A 20 -12.14 -9.71 -21.65
N HIS A 21 -12.84 -8.73 -22.21
CA HIS A 21 -12.88 -7.40 -21.65
C HIS A 21 -13.61 -7.47 -20.30
N SER A 22 -12.98 -8.12 -19.32
CA SER A 22 -13.37 -7.99 -17.94
C SER A 22 -13.06 -6.54 -17.56
N HIS A 23 -14.13 -5.74 -17.56
CA HIS A 23 -14.19 -4.54 -16.76
C HIS A 23 -13.92 -4.97 -15.31
N ASP A 24 -12.65 -4.99 -14.90
CA ASP A 24 -12.30 -5.07 -13.48
C ASP A 24 -12.75 -3.73 -12.88
N HIS A 25 -13.94 -3.76 -12.29
CA HIS A 25 -14.49 -2.67 -11.52
C HIS A 25 -13.55 -2.38 -10.35
N GLY A 26 -12.65 -1.41 -10.56
CA GLY A 26 -11.97 -0.60 -9.55
C GLY A 26 -11.61 -1.32 -8.26
N LYS A 27 -10.49 -2.05 -8.26
CA LYS A 27 -9.85 -2.46 -7.00
C LYS A 27 -9.53 -1.19 -6.19
N HIS A 28 -10.16 -1.11 -5.02
CA HIS A 28 -10.12 0.02 -4.11
C HIS A 28 -8.69 0.56 -3.93
N SER A 29 -8.56 1.88 -4.05
CA SER A 29 -7.31 2.65 -3.95
C SER A 29 -6.60 2.45 -2.60
N GLN A 30 -5.85 1.37 -2.46
CA GLN A 30 -4.90 1.18 -1.35
C GLN A 30 -3.65 2.02 -1.64
N SER A 31 -3.28 2.89 -0.70
CA SER A 31 -2.03 3.66 -0.81
C SER A 31 -1.00 3.10 0.17
N GLU A 32 0.23 2.94 -0.31
CA GLU A 32 1.34 2.40 0.49
C GLU A 32 2.50 3.39 0.52
N GLN A 33 3.12 3.52 1.70
CA GLN A 33 4.37 4.25 1.88
C GLN A 33 5.33 3.37 2.64
N VAL A 34 6.58 3.28 2.15
CA VAL A 34 7.63 2.47 2.75
C VAL A 34 8.83 3.36 3.05
N ILE A 35 9.31 3.31 4.28
CA ILE A 35 10.49 4.04 4.74
C ILE A 35 11.46 3.03 5.35
N LYS A 36 12.71 3.08 4.91
CA LYS A 36 13.80 2.32 5.53
C LYS A 36 14.60 3.24 6.43
N SER A 37 14.78 2.85 7.68
CA SER A 37 15.50 3.60 8.71
C SER A 37 16.41 2.67 9.49
N GLY A 38 17.69 2.63 9.11
CA GLY A 38 18.64 1.67 9.67
C GLY A 38 18.20 0.23 9.39
N GLU A 39 18.11 -0.58 10.44
CA GLU A 39 17.64 -1.97 10.35
C GLU A 39 16.11 -2.08 10.25
N TYR A 40 15.37 -0.98 10.36
CA TYR A 40 13.91 -1.01 10.36
C TYR A 40 13.30 -0.63 9.01
N THR A 41 12.25 -1.34 8.61
CA THR A 41 11.35 -0.95 7.52
C THR A 41 9.98 -0.63 8.10
N LEU A 42 9.54 0.61 7.89
CA LEU A 42 8.26 1.13 8.29
C LEU A 42 7.37 1.16 7.05
N LYS A 43 6.31 0.35 7.02
CA LYS A 43 5.33 0.36 5.93
C LYS A 43 3.99 0.83 6.46
N LEU A 44 3.45 1.87 5.84
CA LEU A 44 2.12 2.40 6.10
C LEU A 44 1.23 2.05 4.92
N VAL A 45 0.12 1.39 5.21
CA VAL A 45 -0.92 1.05 4.24
C VAL A 45 -2.23 1.68 4.70
N THR A 46 -2.91 2.40 3.80
CA THR A 46 -4.23 2.96 4.09
C THR A 46 -5.28 2.39 3.14
N VAL A 47 -6.43 2.03 3.71
CA VAL A 47 -7.55 1.44 2.98
C VAL A 47 -8.84 2.18 3.36
N PRO A 48 -9.55 2.80 2.41
CA PRO A 48 -10.87 3.36 2.68
C PRO A 48 -11.87 2.30 3.14
N SER A 49 -12.75 2.65 4.07
CA SER A 49 -13.82 1.80 4.60
C SER A 49 -15.07 2.63 4.94
N ASP A 50 -16.21 1.98 5.18
CA ASP A 50 -17.47 2.66 5.55
C ASP A 50 -17.36 3.49 6.84
N LYS A 51 -16.40 3.15 7.71
CA LYS A 51 -16.17 3.79 9.01
C LYS A 51 -15.04 4.83 8.97
N GLY A 52 -14.51 5.15 7.80
CA GLY A 52 -13.35 6.03 7.62
C GLY A 52 -12.15 5.32 7.00
N VAL A 53 -10.92 5.74 7.31
CA VAL A 53 -9.70 5.16 6.72
C VAL A 53 -9.03 4.19 7.69
N HIS A 54 -8.90 2.93 7.27
CA HIS A 54 -8.11 1.93 7.96
C HIS A 54 -6.63 2.21 7.77
N ILE A 55 -5.89 2.23 8.87
CA ILE A 55 -4.44 2.28 8.89
C ILE A 55 -3.92 0.90 9.26
N ALA A 56 -3.07 0.33 8.40
CA ALA A 56 -2.24 -0.82 8.72
C ALA A 56 -0.77 -0.38 8.69
N PHE A 57 -0.12 -0.44 9.85
CA PHE A 57 1.27 -0.06 10.01
C PHE A 57 2.13 -1.29 10.35
N TYR A 58 3.15 -1.53 9.54
CA TYR A 58 4.11 -2.61 9.72
C TYR A 58 5.44 -2.00 10.17
N LEU A 59 5.93 -2.49 11.31
CA LEU A 59 7.28 -2.22 11.79
C LEU A 59 8.08 -3.51 11.65
N LEU A 60 8.99 -3.53 10.69
CA LEU A 60 9.77 -4.69 10.31
C LEU A 60 11.23 -4.46 10.67
N GLU A 61 11.92 -5.48 11.17
CA GLU A 61 13.33 -5.42 11.57
C GLU A 61 14.19 -6.39 10.78
N GLY A 62 15.37 -5.91 10.36
CA GLY A 62 16.37 -6.63 9.61
C GLY A 62 15.97 -6.98 8.17
N GLU A 63 16.89 -7.61 7.45
CA GLU A 63 16.67 -8.07 6.06
C GLU A 63 15.56 -9.12 5.95
N ALA A 64 15.36 -9.91 7.02
CA ALA A 64 14.32 -10.91 7.11
C ALA A 64 12.91 -10.33 7.32
N ASN A 65 12.76 -8.99 7.43
CA ASN A 65 11.49 -8.31 7.67
C ASN A 65 10.72 -8.90 8.86
N LYS A 66 11.39 -9.11 9.99
CA LYS A 66 10.75 -9.67 11.19
C LYS A 66 9.79 -8.63 11.76
N GLN A 67 8.52 -9.00 11.93
CA GLN A 67 7.54 -8.10 12.53
C GLN A 67 7.88 -7.81 13.99
N VAL A 68 8.08 -6.54 14.32
CA VAL A 68 8.18 -6.06 15.69
C VAL A 68 6.77 -5.95 16.26
N LYS A 69 6.49 -6.67 17.35
CA LYS A 69 5.15 -6.79 17.94
C LYS A 69 5.00 -6.07 19.29
N THR A 70 6.13 -5.71 19.91
CA THR A 70 6.22 -5.19 21.27
C THR A 70 6.40 -3.68 21.34
N ALA A 71 6.49 -2.99 20.20
CA ALA A 71 6.59 -1.54 20.18
C ALA A 71 5.26 -0.89 20.58
N GLN A 72 5.33 0.25 21.26
CA GLN A 72 4.21 1.17 21.39
C GLN A 72 4.21 2.07 20.15
N VAL A 73 3.12 2.07 19.40
CA VAL A 73 3.02 2.83 18.15
C VAL A 73 1.87 3.83 18.28
N GLN A 74 2.17 5.09 17.97
CA GLN A 74 1.21 6.17 17.94
C GLN A 74 1.44 7.00 16.68
N GLY A 75 0.35 7.26 15.95
CA GLY A 75 0.34 8.26 14.89
C GLY A 75 -0.03 9.63 15.45
N GLN A 76 0.52 10.68 14.87
CA GLN A 76 0.06 12.05 15.09
C GLN A 76 -0.51 12.59 13.80
N LEU A 77 -1.70 13.17 13.88
CA LEU A 77 -2.39 13.77 12.75
C LEU A 77 -2.60 15.25 13.00
N GLN A 78 -2.05 16.10 12.14
CA GLN A 78 -2.34 17.52 12.18
C GLN A 78 -3.60 17.82 11.36
N LEU A 79 -4.54 18.50 12.01
CA LEU A 79 -5.79 18.96 11.42
C LEU A 79 -5.56 20.25 10.61
N PRO A 80 -6.49 20.61 9.71
CA PRO A 80 -6.42 21.87 8.96
C PRO A 80 -6.40 23.12 9.84
N ASN A 81 -6.98 23.07 11.03
CA ASN A 81 -6.93 24.14 12.04
C ASN A 81 -5.57 24.21 12.81
N GLY A 82 -4.62 23.33 12.48
CA GLY A 82 -3.30 23.23 13.11
C GLY A 82 -3.23 22.34 14.35
N GLU A 83 -4.36 21.91 14.90
CA GLU A 83 -4.44 21.01 16.06
C GLU A 83 -3.82 19.65 15.76
N GLN A 84 -3.17 19.05 16.75
CA GLN A 84 -2.61 17.69 16.64
C GLN A 84 -3.48 16.70 17.39
N LYS A 85 -3.84 15.61 16.71
CA LYS A 85 -4.59 14.49 17.27
C LYS A 85 -3.73 13.23 17.29
N ALA A 86 -3.59 12.64 18.46
CA ALA A 86 -2.97 11.35 18.63
C ALA A 86 -3.92 10.23 18.17
N ILE A 87 -3.38 9.27 17.42
CA ILE A 87 -4.07 8.06 16.98
C ILE A 87 -3.29 6.87 17.53
N PRO A 88 -3.82 6.16 18.54
CA PRO A 88 -3.19 4.94 19.02
C PRO A 88 -3.26 3.87 17.93
N LEU A 89 -2.14 3.19 17.70
CA LEU A 89 -2.04 2.08 16.76
C LEU A 89 -1.80 0.81 17.57
N ASN A 90 -2.81 -0.06 17.62
CA ASN A 90 -2.79 -1.27 18.44
C ASN A 90 -2.35 -2.48 17.62
N TYR A 91 -1.48 -3.32 18.17
CA TYR A 91 -1.03 -4.51 17.45
C TYR A 91 -2.15 -5.55 17.33
N GLU A 92 -2.46 -5.95 16.10
CA GLU A 92 -3.46 -6.98 15.80
C GLU A 92 -2.74 -8.28 15.40
N ALA A 93 -2.72 -9.24 16.32
CA ALA A 93 -1.95 -10.49 16.14
C ALA A 93 -2.42 -11.31 14.95
N GLU A 94 -3.73 -11.33 14.68
CA GLU A 94 -4.36 -12.08 13.58
C GLU A 94 -3.92 -11.57 12.21
N ARG A 95 -3.65 -10.27 12.10
CA ARG A 95 -3.30 -9.61 10.83
C ARG A 95 -1.83 -9.17 10.76
N ASN A 96 -1.07 -9.42 11.83
CA ASN A 96 0.37 -9.19 11.94
C ASN A 96 0.80 -7.74 11.63
N HIS A 97 0.01 -6.75 12.07
CA HIS A 97 0.32 -5.32 11.92
C HIS A 97 -0.29 -4.51 13.05
N TYR A 98 0.14 -3.26 13.18
CA TYR A 98 -0.51 -2.28 14.03
C TYR A 98 -1.68 -1.64 13.31
N HIS A 99 -2.87 -1.73 13.89
CA HIS A 99 -4.12 -1.24 13.35
C HIS A 99 -4.54 0.07 14.01
N GLY A 100 -5.03 1.01 13.18
CA GLY A 100 -5.73 2.21 13.63
C GLY A 100 -6.84 2.60 12.67
N MET A 101 -7.75 3.45 13.14
CA MET A 101 -8.89 3.95 12.36
C MET A 101 -8.91 5.48 12.39
N LEU A 102 -9.04 6.09 11.21
CA LEU A 102 -9.35 7.51 11.07
C LEU A 102 -10.82 7.66 10.71
N SER A 103 -11.68 7.77 11.73
CA SER A 103 -13.12 7.66 11.53
C SER A 103 -13.87 8.94 11.18
N GLU A 104 -13.32 10.14 11.41
CA GLU A 104 -13.87 11.41 10.92
C GLU A 104 -12.97 12.57 11.37
N LEU A 105 -12.62 13.47 10.44
CA LEU A 105 -12.14 14.82 10.72
C LEU A 105 -13.11 15.81 10.07
N ASN A 106 -14.27 16.06 10.72
CA ASN A 106 -15.23 17.12 10.36
C ASN A 106 -15.55 17.29 8.85
N GLY A 107 -15.61 16.22 8.07
CA GLY A 107 -15.95 16.28 6.64
C GLY A 107 -14.85 16.83 5.72
N GLU A 108 -13.63 17.07 6.21
CA GLU A 108 -12.53 17.60 5.40
C GLU A 108 -11.58 16.49 4.92
N LYS A 109 -11.23 16.50 3.63
CA LYS A 109 -10.30 15.54 3.04
C LYS A 109 -8.94 15.65 3.73
N ILE A 110 -8.58 14.61 4.46
CA ILE A 110 -7.30 14.53 5.16
C ILE A 110 -6.22 14.24 4.13
N ASN A 111 -5.46 15.26 3.71
CA ASN A 111 -4.21 15.04 3.00
C ASN A 111 -3.16 14.56 4.01
N GLY A 112 -3.19 13.26 4.31
CA GLY A 112 -2.26 12.64 5.27
C GLY A 112 -0.82 12.76 4.81
N LYS A 113 -0.09 13.76 5.33
CA LYS A 113 1.38 13.81 5.27
C LYS A 113 1.91 13.18 6.55
N PHE A 114 2.48 11.98 6.43
CA PHE A 114 3.11 11.30 7.54
C PHE A 114 4.58 11.73 7.62
N SER A 115 5.01 12.29 8.74
CA SER A 115 6.41 12.62 9.01
C SER A 115 6.89 11.88 10.24
N PHE A 116 8.00 11.15 10.12
CA PHE A 116 8.68 10.52 11.24
C PHE A 116 9.73 11.51 11.76
N GLN A 117 9.61 11.93 13.01
CA GLN A 117 10.63 12.73 13.69
C GLN A 117 11.52 11.81 14.54
N ARG A 118 12.83 12.07 14.48
CA ARG A 118 13.89 11.31 15.16
C ARG A 118 14.06 11.75 16.60
#